data_AF-A0A348ZIE3-F1
#
_entry.id   AF-A0A348ZIE3-F1
#
_cell.length_a   1.000
_cell.length_b   1.000
_cell.length_c   1.000
_cell.angle_alpha   90.00
_cell.angle_beta   90.00
_cell.angle_gamma   90.00
#
_symmetry.space_group_name_H-M   'P 1'
#
loop_
_entity.id
_entity.type
_entity.pdbx_description
1 polymer ?
#
loop_
_entity_poly.entity_id
_entity_poly.type
_entity_poly.pdbx_seq_one_letter_code
_entity_poly.pdbx_strand_id
1 'polypeptide(L)' 'MFRCTLDCARVIDTGIGIEAELLDRTFDPFTSTMQAGLDSGSGLTIGMGTARQTQGIYRSSVCASAG' A
#
# COMPACT_ATOMS: atom_id res chain seq x y z
N MET A 1 -16.49 -21.72 20.25
CA MET A 1 -15.05 -21.68 19.91
C MET A 1 -14.91 -20.88 18.62
N PHE A 2 -14.67 -19.58 18.71
CA PHE A 2 -14.45 -18.74 17.52
C PHE A 2 -13.00 -18.90 17.08
N ARG A 3 -12.79 -19.45 15.90
CA ARG A 3 -11.46 -19.55 15.30
C ARG A 3 -11.10 -18.16 14.80
N CYS A 4 -10.15 -17.51 15.46
CA CYS A 4 -9.60 -16.24 15.02
C CYS A 4 -8.62 -16.54 13.88
N THR A 5 -9.16 -16.79 12.69
CA THR A 5 -8.37 -16.92 11.47
C THR A 5 -8.24 -15.53 10.87
N LEU A 6 -7.02 -15.02 10.78
CA LEU A 6 -6.76 -13.83 9.99
C LEU A 6 -6.82 -14.24 8.52
N ASP A 7 -7.81 -13.74 7.79
CA ASP A 7 -7.85 -13.86 6.33
C ASP A 7 -6.91 -12.81 5.71
N CYS A 8 -6.03 -13.26 4.81
CA CYS A 8 -5.02 -12.42 4.18
C CYS A 8 -5.22 -12.39 2.66
N ALA A 9 -5.31 -11.18 2.11
CA ALA A 9 -5.16 -10.94 0.68
C ALA A 9 -3.79 -10.28 0.42
N ARG A 10 -3.09 -10.73 -0.63
CA ARG A 10 -1.80 -10.17 -1.04
C ARG A 10 -1.84 -9.83 -2.52
N VAL A 11 -1.42 -8.62 -2.85
CA VAL A 11 -1.17 -8.17 -4.22
C VAL A 11 0.35 -8.11 -4.40
N ILE A 12 0.85 -8.72 -5.47
CA ILE A 12 2.28 -8.75 -5.81
C ILE A 12 2.40 -8.35 -7.26
N ASP A 13 3.32 -7.45 -7.55
CA ASP A 13 3.73 -7.08 -8.90
C ASP A 13 5.24 -7.31 -9.07
N THR A 14 5.70 -7.26 -10.32
CA THR A 14 7.12 -7.33 -10.69
C THR A 14 7.59 -6.03 -11.35
N GLY A 15 6.98 -4.91 -10.97
CA GLY A 15 7.34 -3.60 -11.46
C GLY A 15 8.68 -3.11 -10.89
N ILE A 16 9.00 -1.84 -11.16
CA ILE A 16 10.25 -1.21 -10.71
C ILE A 16 10.35 -1.03 -9.20
N GLY A 17 9.25 -1.23 -8.46
CA GLY A 17 9.17 -0.97 -7.03
C GLY A 17 8.92 0.50 -6.68
N ILE A 18 9.06 0.83 -5.40
CA ILE A 18 8.92 2.19 -4.86
C ILE A 18 10.26 2.57 -4.24
N GLU A 19 10.77 3.75 -4.61
CA GLU A 19 12.00 4.32 -4.03
C GLU A 19 11.89 4.42 -2.50
N ALA A 20 13.00 4.15 -1.80
CA ALA A 20 13.00 4.05 -0.34
C ALA A 20 12.55 5.35 0.33
N GLU A 21 12.90 6.50 -0.24
CA GLU A 21 12.54 7.83 0.28
C GLU A 21 11.04 8.14 0.14
N LEU A 22 10.34 7.44 -0.76
CA LEU A 22 8.91 7.62 -1.00
C LEU A 22 8.04 6.66 -0.20
N LEU A 23 8.58 5.54 0.28
CA LEU A 23 7.81 4.49 0.97
C LEU A 23 7.00 5.03 2.15
N ASP A 24 7.59 5.87 2.99
CA ASP A 24 6.93 6.41 4.19
C ASP A 24 5.77 7.35 3.84
N ARG A 25 5.87 8.09 2.74
CA ARG A 25 4.88 9.09 2.33
C ARG A 25 3.85 8.58 1.34
N THR A 26 4.06 7.38 0.81
CA THR A 26 3.19 6.76 -0.22
C THR A 26 1.75 6.55 0.29
N PHE A 27 1.55 6.54 1.61
CA PHE A 27 0.24 6.41 2.26
C PHE A 27 -0.36 7.74 2.71
N ASP A 28 0.33 8.86 2.48
CA ASP A 28 -0.20 10.18 2.78
C ASP A 28 -1.30 10.55 1.77
N PRO A 29 -2.32 11.32 2.18
CA PRO A 29 -3.38 11.76 1.28
C PRO A 29 -2.83 12.49 0.05
N PHE A 30 -3.30 12.10 -1.12
CA PHE A 30 -2.99 12.72 -2.41
C PHE A 30 -1.53 12.54 -2.89
N THR A 31 -0.73 11.69 -2.26
CA THR A 31 0.61 11.36 -2.77
C THR A 31 0.51 10.55 -4.07
N SER A 32 1.19 11.03 -5.12
CA SER A 32 1.31 10.33 -6.40
C SER A 32 2.61 10.69 -7.11
N THR A 33 3.16 9.74 -7.89
CA THR A 33 4.27 9.97 -8.83
C THR A 33 3.79 10.18 -10.27
N MET A 34 2.48 10.02 -10.52
CA MET A 34 1.90 10.28 -11.83
C MET A 34 1.79 11.79 -12.10
N GLN A 35 1.69 12.13 -13.38
CA GLN A 35 1.45 13.51 -13.79
C GLN A 35 0.14 14.05 -13.19
N ALA A 36 0.16 15.32 -12.76
CA ALA A 36 -1.00 15.97 -12.19
C ALA A 36 -2.24 15.83 -13.09
N GLY A 37 -3.36 15.41 -12.48
CA GLY A 37 -4.63 15.19 -13.17
C GLY A 37 -4.84 13.78 -13.73
N LEU A 38 -3.82 12.90 -13.72
CA LEU A 38 -3.98 11.49 -14.11
C LEU A 38 -4.34 10.58 -12.94
N ASP A 39 -3.97 10.99 -11.74
CA ASP A 39 -4.23 10.26 -10.51
C ASP A 39 -4.58 11.24 -9.38
N SER A 40 -5.44 10.77 -8.47
CA SER A 40 -5.83 11.47 -7.25
C SER A 40 -4.89 11.21 -6.08
N GLY A 41 -4.02 10.19 -6.16
CA GLY A 41 -3.15 9.79 -5.05
C GLY A 41 -3.92 9.26 -3.82
N SER A 42 -5.17 8.81 -4.00
CA SER A 42 -6.04 8.44 -2.87
C SER A 42 -6.10 6.94 -2.59
N GLY A 43 -5.68 6.09 -3.55
CA GLY A 43 -5.89 4.64 -3.48
C GLY A 43 -5.24 3.99 -2.24
N LEU A 44 -3.97 4.27 -1.98
CA LEU A 44 -3.23 3.68 -0.88
C LEU A 44 -3.65 4.23 0.49
N THR A 45 -4.01 5.51 0.54
CA THR A 45 -4.63 6.14 1.72
C THR A 45 -5.94 5.43 2.09
N ILE A 46 -6.82 5.21 1.09
CA ILE A 46 -8.09 4.50 1.28
C ILE A 46 -7.84 3.06 1.73
N GLY A 47 -6.95 2.32 1.06
CA GLY A 47 -6.63 0.93 1.41
C GLY A 47 -6.15 0.77 2.85
N MET A 48 -5.26 1.66 3.31
CA MET A 48 -4.81 1.68 4.70
C MET A 48 -5.95 2.05 5.66
N GLY A 49 -6.77 3.05 5.31
CA GLY A 49 -7.94 3.45 6.09
C GLY A 49 -8.99 2.34 6.22
N THR A 50 -9.25 1.58 5.15
CA THR A 50 -10.16 0.43 5.16
C THR A 50 -9.64 -0.66 6.07
N ALA A 51 -8.35 -1.03 5.97
CA ALA A 51 -7.75 -2.01 6.86
C ALA A 51 -7.87 -1.60 8.34
N ARG A 52 -7.61 -0.33 8.67
CA ARG A 52 -7.76 0.19 10.04
C ARG A 52 -9.22 0.13 10.52
N GLN A 53 -10.17 0.54 9.69
CA GLN A 53 -11.60 0.53 10.03
C GLN A 53 -12.15 -0.87 10.28
N THR A 54 -11.60 -1.88 9.60
CA THR A 54 -11.99 -3.29 9.78
C THR A 54 -11.13 -4.03 10.81
N GLN A 55 -10.34 -3.31 11.60
CA GLN A 55 -9.42 -3.88 12.61
C GLN A 55 -8.36 -4.84 12.02
N GLY A 56 -8.07 -4.69 10.72
CA GLY A 56 -7.04 -5.42 10.00
C GLY A 56 -5.66 -4.74 10.03
N ILE A 57 -4.69 -5.39 9.39
CA ILE A 57 -3.30 -4.92 9.28
C ILE A 57 -2.99 -4.69 7.81
N TYR A 58 -2.51 -3.49 7.47
CA TYR A 58 -1.95 -3.18 6.16
C TYR A 58 -0.43 -3.26 6.21
N ARG A 59 0.19 -3.95 5.26
CA ARG A 59 1.65 -4.02 5.09
C ARG A 59 2.01 -3.89 3.62
N SER A 60 3.03 -3.11 3.35
CA SER A 60 3.72 -3.07 2.06
C SER A 60 5.18 -3.46 2.26
N SER A 61 5.77 -4.02 1.22
CA SER A 61 7.19 -4.33 1.14
C SER A 61 7.60 -4.26 -0.32
N VAL A 62 8.78 -3.71 -0.59
CA VAL A 62 9.41 -3.72 -1.90
C VAL A 62 10.63 -4.63 -1.81
N CYS A 63 10.77 -5.56 -2.76
CA CYS A 63 11.98 -6.35 -2.87
C CYS A 63 13.08 -5.46 -3.46
N ALA A 64 14.28 -5.48 -2.85
CA ALA A 64 15.44 -4.88 -3.49
C ALA A 64 15.64 -5.55 -4.86
N SER A 65 15.69 -4.76 -5.93
CA SER A 65 16.12 -5.29 -7.23
C SER A 65 17.55 -5.80 -7.08
N ALA A 66 17.82 -6.99 -7.62
CA ALA A 66 19.20 -7.47 -7.74
C ALA A 66 19.93 -6.47 -8.63
N GLY A 67 20.87 -5.72 -8.06
CA GLY A 67 21.75 -4.81 -8.79
C GLY A 67 22.60 -5.52 -9.83
#